data_AF-A0A7C3BUD1-F1
#
_entry.id   AF-A0A7C3BUD1-F1
#
_cell.length_a   1.000
_cell.length_b   1.000
_cell.length_c   1.000
_cell.angle_alpha   90.00
_cell.angle_beta   90.00
_cell.angle_gamma   90.00
#
_symmetry.space_group_name_H-M   'P 1'
#
loop_
_entity.id
_entity.type
_entity.pdbx_description
1 polymer ?
#
loop_
_entity_poly.entity_id
_entity_poly.type
_entity_poly.pdbx_seq_one_letter_code
_entity_poly.pdbx_strand_id
1 'polypeptide(L)'
;MNNSLRYLLGLLSLLLLLLFPACNRTQLINAFVPPTATSMATLTPTNTATSTPTATSTATATPTQTPPPTFTPQPPATPSPTLPPTQTPSPTATYPPPPEEVHVPILMYHYISDLPTDADYIRRGLTVELDNFETQLQYLQENGYQTILLRDLYDALAVGKPLPEKPIVLTFDDGYKDAYEHAGPLLAKYGFVGEFFVLATPAHFEAEHYMTWKEMAELAASGMSIQGHGRDHYDLQGRDYDFLVFQILGIKEAVEAHTGQPVTFFCYPAGKYDDAVLTVVESAGYLGAVTTEWGATQTLENRYTWPRIRVQGEGTLETFAGVLAGLEQ
;
A
#
# COMPACT_ATOMS: atom_id res chain seq x y z
N MET A 1 8.74 47.08 43.81
CA MET A 1 7.40 46.92 44.41
C MET A 1 6.51 46.36 43.32
N ASN A 2 5.92 45.17 43.35
CA ASN A 2 5.84 44.14 44.38
C ASN A 2 5.66 42.79 43.66
N ASN A 3 6.36 41.77 44.15
CA ASN A 3 6.14 40.37 43.79
C ASN A 3 4.72 39.97 44.21
N SER A 4 3.90 39.45 43.30
CA SER A 4 2.86 38.41 43.54
C SER A 4 1.94 38.28 42.31
N LEU A 5 2.44 37.69 41.22
CA LEU A 5 1.57 37.18 40.15
C LEU A 5 2.27 36.08 39.35
N ARG A 6 2.62 35.00 40.05
CA ARG A 6 3.15 33.75 39.46
C ARG A 6 2.53 32.53 40.14
N TYR A 7 1.20 32.46 40.26
CA TYR A 7 0.49 31.24 40.61
C TYR A 7 -0.96 31.34 40.09
N LEU A 8 -1.15 31.07 38.80
CA LEU A 8 -2.47 30.91 38.21
C LEU A 8 -2.38 29.88 37.07
N LEU A 9 -2.33 28.60 37.43
CA LEU A 9 -2.62 27.43 36.58
C LEU A 9 -2.44 26.17 37.44
N GLY A 10 -3.54 25.66 37.98
CA GLY A 10 -3.54 24.42 38.76
C GLY A 10 -4.62 24.42 39.84
N LEU A 11 -5.89 24.40 39.43
CA LEU A 11 -7.05 23.97 40.25
C LEU A 11 -8.33 24.14 39.42
N LEU A 12 -8.54 23.27 38.44
CA LEU A 12 -9.88 23.04 37.85
C LEU A 12 -9.96 21.65 37.22
N SER A 13 -9.84 20.61 38.06
CA SER A 13 -10.02 19.21 37.64
C SER A 13 -10.50 18.33 38.79
N LEU A 14 -11.47 18.80 39.58
CA LEU A 14 -12.08 17.94 40.60
C LEU A 14 -13.48 18.42 41.03
N LEU A 15 -14.46 18.40 40.12
CA LEU A 15 -15.87 18.37 40.53
C LEU A 15 -16.84 18.04 39.37
N LEU A 16 -16.94 16.77 38.94
CA LEU A 16 -18.20 16.23 38.37
C LEU A 16 -18.10 14.71 38.15
N LEU A 17 -18.41 13.91 39.17
CA LEU A 17 -18.83 12.51 39.00
C LEU A 17 -19.50 12.03 40.29
N LEU A 18 -20.73 12.51 40.48
CA LEU A 18 -21.70 11.91 41.39
C LEU A 18 -23.00 11.84 40.62
N LEU A 19 -23.37 10.63 40.18
CA LEU A 19 -24.73 10.16 39.92
C LEU A 19 -24.63 8.81 39.19
N PHE A 20 -24.58 7.69 39.93
CA PHE A 20 -25.31 6.44 39.64
C PHE A 20 -25.20 5.51 40.88
N PRO A 21 -26.26 4.73 41.19
CA PRO A 21 -26.47 4.17 42.53
C PRO A 21 -25.78 2.80 42.74
N ALA A 22 -25.39 2.57 43.99
CA ALA A 22 -24.82 1.33 44.49
C ALA A 22 -25.91 0.28 44.77
N CYS A 23 -25.82 -0.90 44.14
CA CYS A 23 -26.39 -2.13 44.67
C CYS A 23 -25.76 -3.36 44.00
N ASN A 24 -24.62 -3.85 44.53
CA ASN A 24 -24.42 -5.23 45.00
C ASN A 24 -22.93 -5.44 45.34
N ARG A 25 -22.64 -5.50 46.64
CA ARG A 25 -21.40 -6.04 47.19
C ARG A 25 -21.67 -7.50 47.51
N THR A 26 -20.78 -8.41 47.12
CA THR A 26 -20.10 -9.44 47.94
C THR A 26 -19.61 -10.57 47.02
N GLN A 27 -18.38 -11.07 47.29
CA GLN A 27 -17.67 -12.20 46.66
C GLN A 27 -16.96 -11.86 45.34
N LEU A 28 -15.64 -12.01 45.13
CA LEU A 28 -14.56 -12.71 45.83
C LEU A 28 -13.26 -11.89 45.73
N ILE A 29 -12.45 -11.92 46.79
CA ILE A 29 -11.10 -11.35 46.86
C ILE A 29 -10.18 -12.51 47.25
N ASN A 30 -9.19 -12.81 46.40
CA ASN A 30 -7.94 -13.57 46.64
C ASN A 30 -7.40 -13.99 45.25
N ALA A 31 -6.13 -13.88 44.87
CA ALA A 31 -4.90 -13.46 45.51
C ALA A 31 -3.89 -13.15 44.40
N PHE A 32 -3.08 -12.09 44.56
CA PHE A 32 -1.86 -11.89 43.76
C PHE A 32 -0.71 -11.78 44.76
N VAL A 33 0.08 -12.85 44.85
CA VAL A 33 1.34 -12.93 45.62
C VAL A 33 2.48 -12.77 44.60
N PRO A 34 3.47 -11.89 44.85
CA PRO A 34 4.62 -11.75 43.94
C PRO A 34 5.57 -12.94 44.06
N PRO A 35 6.29 -13.33 42.98
CA PRO A 35 7.19 -14.47 43.04
C PRO A 35 8.45 -14.15 43.85
N THR A 36 8.73 -15.02 44.82
CA THR A 36 9.95 -15.06 45.63
C THR A 36 11.13 -15.58 44.81
N ALA A 37 12.28 -14.92 44.94
CA ALA A 37 13.56 -15.35 44.38
C ALA A 37 13.89 -16.80 44.77
N THR A 38 14.16 -17.65 43.78
CA THR A 38 14.55 -19.04 44.01
C THR A 38 16.05 -19.13 44.28
N SER A 39 16.37 -19.79 45.39
CA SER A 39 17.70 -20.09 45.92
C SER A 39 18.60 -20.79 44.89
N MET A 40 19.86 -20.37 44.83
CA MET A 40 20.92 -21.07 44.10
C MET A 40 21.13 -22.48 44.67
N ALA A 41 21.16 -23.47 43.78
CA ALA A 41 21.57 -24.82 44.10
C ALA A 41 23.10 -24.93 44.03
N THR A 42 23.70 -25.29 45.16
CA THR A 42 25.14 -25.57 45.30
C THR A 42 25.46 -26.91 44.65
N LEU A 43 26.16 -26.92 43.52
CA LEU A 43 26.69 -28.14 42.91
C LEU A 43 28.04 -28.50 43.56
N THR A 44 28.07 -29.62 44.29
CA THR A 44 29.30 -30.28 44.73
C THR A 44 30.01 -30.96 43.55
N PRO A 45 31.34 -30.82 43.40
CA PRO A 45 32.08 -31.50 42.34
C PRO A 45 32.29 -32.99 42.71
N THR A 46 31.84 -33.88 41.83
CA THR A 46 32.20 -35.31 41.86
C THR A 46 33.50 -35.51 41.10
N ASN A 47 34.52 -36.01 41.79
CA ASN A 47 35.80 -36.42 41.22
C ASN A 47 35.61 -37.60 40.27
N THR A 48 35.83 -37.37 38.97
CA THR A 48 36.01 -38.44 37.97
C THR A 48 37.49 -38.55 37.66
N ALA A 49 38.06 -39.73 37.90
CA ALA A 49 39.45 -40.06 37.65
C ALA A 49 39.84 -39.87 36.16
N THR A 50 40.87 -39.06 35.93
CA THR A 50 41.53 -38.94 34.62
C THR A 50 42.61 -40.01 34.51
N SER A 51 42.45 -40.96 33.60
CA SER A 51 43.53 -41.87 33.19
C SER A 51 44.46 -41.15 32.20
N THR A 52 45.75 -41.13 32.51
CA THR A 52 46.82 -40.63 31.65
C THR A 52 47.12 -41.66 30.55
N PRO A 53 47.17 -41.30 29.25
CA PRO A 53 47.69 -42.20 28.25
C PRO A 53 49.22 -42.20 28.22
N THR A 54 49.79 -43.39 28.35
CA THR A 54 51.22 -43.72 28.20
C THR A 54 51.68 -43.50 26.76
N ALA A 55 52.83 -42.83 26.59
CA ALA A 55 53.49 -42.69 25.30
C ALA A 55 54.19 -44.00 24.89
N THR A 56 53.87 -44.52 23.71
CA THR A 56 54.60 -45.62 23.06
C THR A 56 55.35 -45.06 21.85
N SER A 57 56.68 -45.19 21.86
CA SER A 57 57.56 -44.84 20.75
C SER A 57 57.56 -45.94 19.69
N THR A 58 57.25 -45.59 18.45
CA THR A 58 57.41 -46.50 17.29
C THR A 58 58.45 -45.91 16.33
N ALA A 59 59.40 -46.75 15.93
CA ALA A 59 60.53 -46.41 15.07
C ALA A 59 60.10 -46.05 13.63
N THR A 60 60.74 -45.00 13.10
CA THR A 60 60.59 -44.45 11.75
C THR A 60 61.20 -45.38 10.69
N ALA A 61 60.42 -45.71 9.66
CA ALA A 61 60.94 -46.31 8.42
C ALA A 61 61.17 -45.21 7.36
N THR A 62 62.36 -45.21 6.75
CA THR A 62 62.76 -44.31 5.67
C THR A 62 61.97 -44.58 4.38
N PRO A 63 61.38 -43.58 3.71
CA PRO A 63 60.67 -43.79 2.46
C PRO A 63 61.61 -43.91 1.25
N THR A 64 61.37 -44.93 0.44
CA THR A 64 61.97 -45.17 -0.88
C THR A 64 61.42 -44.16 -1.90
N GLN A 65 62.28 -43.64 -2.79
CA GLN A 65 61.91 -42.66 -3.81
C GLN A 65 60.96 -43.25 -4.88
N THR A 66 59.84 -42.55 -5.13
CA THR A 66 58.89 -42.81 -6.21
C THR A 66 59.38 -42.19 -7.53
N PRO A 67 59.28 -42.87 -8.69
CA PRO A 67 59.68 -42.30 -9.97
C PRO A 67 58.79 -41.11 -10.40
N PRO A 68 59.30 -40.17 -11.23
CA PRO A 68 58.56 -38.98 -11.64
C PRO A 68 57.42 -39.32 -12.61
N PRO A 69 56.34 -38.52 -12.62
CA PRO A 69 55.18 -38.76 -13.48
C PRO A 69 55.48 -38.48 -14.96
N THR A 70 55.00 -39.38 -15.83
CA THR A 70 54.97 -39.19 -17.29
C THR A 70 53.89 -38.17 -17.65
N PHE A 71 54.25 -37.16 -18.46
CA PHE A 71 53.30 -36.14 -18.94
C PHE A 71 52.31 -36.74 -19.94
N THR A 72 51.02 -36.72 -19.58
CA THR A 72 49.91 -36.98 -20.51
C THR A 72 49.48 -35.66 -21.14
N PRO A 73 49.38 -35.53 -22.48
CA PRO A 73 48.91 -34.29 -23.11
C PRO A 73 47.44 -34.01 -22.76
N GLN A 74 47.15 -32.77 -22.36
CA GLN A 74 45.81 -32.30 -22.03
C GLN A 74 44.96 -32.13 -23.31
N PRO A 75 43.69 -32.58 -23.35
CA PRO A 75 42.82 -32.38 -24.51
C PRO A 75 42.55 -30.88 -24.76
N PRO A 76 42.27 -30.48 -26.01
CA PRO A 76 41.98 -29.08 -26.35
C PRO A 76 40.76 -28.56 -25.58
N ALA A 77 40.81 -27.29 -25.18
CA ALA A 77 39.70 -26.64 -24.49
C ALA A 77 38.43 -26.66 -25.33
N THR A 78 37.31 -27.07 -24.72
CA THR A 78 35.96 -26.96 -25.29
C THR A 78 35.66 -25.49 -25.61
N PRO A 79 35.19 -25.15 -26.83
CA PRO A 79 34.85 -23.76 -27.15
C PRO A 79 33.73 -23.26 -26.22
N SER A 80 33.89 -22.04 -25.72
CA SER A 80 32.88 -21.36 -24.90
C SER A 80 31.58 -21.17 -25.71
N PRO A 81 30.40 -21.27 -25.08
CA PRO A 81 29.14 -21.03 -25.75
C PRO A 81 29.08 -19.58 -26.27
N THR A 82 28.80 -19.43 -27.55
CA THR A 82 28.57 -18.13 -28.19
C THR A 82 27.38 -17.45 -27.50
N LEU A 83 27.56 -16.19 -27.10
CA LEU A 83 26.48 -15.38 -26.52
C LEU A 83 25.26 -15.39 -27.46
N PRO A 84 24.02 -15.51 -26.93
CA PRO A 84 22.82 -15.41 -27.74
C PRO A 84 22.80 -14.05 -28.47
N PRO A 85 22.28 -14.00 -29.71
CA PRO A 85 22.24 -12.76 -30.48
C PRO A 85 21.50 -11.69 -29.69
N THR A 86 22.10 -10.50 -29.59
CA THR A 86 21.48 -9.29 -29.04
C THR A 86 20.11 -9.11 -29.68
N GLN A 87 19.05 -9.06 -28.87
CA GLN A 87 17.69 -8.82 -29.36
C GLN A 87 17.70 -7.53 -30.18
N THR A 88 17.23 -7.62 -31.43
CA THR A 88 17.03 -6.45 -32.29
C THR A 88 16.07 -5.50 -31.55
N PRO A 89 16.42 -4.22 -31.35
CA PRO A 89 15.51 -3.28 -30.71
C PRO A 89 14.22 -3.19 -31.55
N SER A 90 13.07 -3.47 -30.94
CA SER A 90 11.78 -3.18 -31.57
C SER A 90 11.71 -1.68 -31.86
N PRO A 91 11.20 -1.27 -33.03
CA PRO A 91 11.00 0.14 -33.33
C PRO A 91 10.12 0.77 -32.25
N THR A 92 10.60 1.83 -31.62
CA THR A 92 9.82 2.63 -30.68
C THR A 92 8.58 3.15 -31.40
N ALA A 93 7.39 2.90 -30.85
CA ALA A 93 6.16 3.45 -31.39
C ALA A 93 6.29 4.98 -31.48
N THR A 94 6.12 5.55 -32.68
CA THR A 94 6.11 7.00 -32.87
C THR A 94 4.71 7.52 -32.58
N TYR A 95 4.52 8.02 -31.37
CA TYR A 95 3.32 8.73 -30.96
C TYR A 95 3.36 10.20 -31.41
N PRO A 96 2.20 10.90 -31.47
CA PRO A 96 2.19 12.35 -31.58
C PRO A 96 2.97 13.00 -30.43
N PRO A 97 3.36 14.30 -30.55
CA PRO A 97 3.95 15.00 -29.42
C PRO A 97 3.01 14.95 -28.21
N PRO A 98 3.54 14.74 -26.98
CA PRO A 98 2.72 14.75 -25.78
C PRO A 98 1.98 16.09 -25.63
N PRO A 99 0.70 16.08 -25.22
CA PRO A 99 -0.03 17.30 -24.91
C PRO A 99 0.52 17.95 -23.62
N GLU A 100 0.40 19.27 -23.50
CA GLU A 100 0.79 20.00 -22.26
C GLU A 100 -0.15 19.66 -21.09
N GLU A 101 -1.44 19.53 -21.39
CA GLU A 101 -2.49 19.15 -20.44
C GLU A 101 -3.54 18.25 -21.10
N VAL A 102 -4.25 17.49 -20.28
CA VAL A 102 -5.45 16.74 -20.69
C VAL A 102 -6.56 16.96 -19.67
N HIS A 103 -7.81 16.95 -20.15
CA HIS A 103 -8.99 16.98 -19.30
C HIS A 103 -9.53 15.56 -19.13
N VAL A 104 -9.15 14.91 -18.03
CA VAL A 104 -9.55 13.55 -17.69
C VAL A 104 -10.08 13.53 -16.25
N PRO A 105 -11.38 13.31 -16.05
CA PRO A 105 -11.94 13.16 -14.71
C PRO A 105 -11.37 11.91 -14.04
N ILE A 106 -10.90 12.08 -12.80
CA ILE A 106 -10.46 10.97 -11.93
C ILE A 106 -11.48 10.86 -10.80
N LEU A 107 -12.42 9.92 -10.90
CA LEU A 107 -13.46 9.73 -9.90
C LEU A 107 -12.90 9.05 -8.65
N MET A 108 -13.25 9.58 -7.48
CA MET A 108 -12.83 9.08 -6.17
C MET A 108 -14.03 8.50 -5.42
N TYR A 109 -14.00 7.18 -5.26
CA TYR A 109 -14.92 6.37 -4.46
C TYR A 109 -14.23 5.86 -3.19
N HIS A 110 -15.01 5.50 -2.17
CA HIS A 110 -14.51 4.85 -0.96
C HIS A 110 -15.33 3.57 -0.71
N TYR A 111 -16.49 3.70 -0.06
CA TYR A 111 -17.37 2.55 0.19
C TYR A 111 -18.38 2.37 -0.95
N ILE A 112 -18.55 1.13 -1.39
CA ILE A 112 -19.58 0.70 -2.34
C ILE A 112 -20.44 -0.35 -1.64
N SER A 113 -21.35 0.07 -0.79
CA SER A 113 -22.08 -0.84 0.10
C SER A 113 -23.44 -0.27 0.47
N ASP A 114 -24.30 -1.10 1.05
CA ASP A 114 -25.45 -0.61 1.81
C ASP A 114 -24.95 0.32 2.93
N LEU A 115 -25.70 1.38 3.19
CA LEU A 115 -25.38 2.33 4.24
C LEU A 115 -25.83 1.77 5.61
N PRO A 116 -24.92 1.61 6.59
CA PRO A 116 -25.30 1.16 7.92
C PRO A 116 -26.31 2.10 8.60
N THR A 117 -27.25 1.56 9.37
CA THR A 117 -28.28 2.37 10.03
C THR A 117 -27.73 3.40 11.00
N ASP A 118 -26.58 3.11 11.60
CA ASP A 118 -25.85 3.94 12.57
C ASP A 118 -24.71 4.76 11.94
N ALA A 119 -24.66 4.86 10.60
CA ALA A 119 -23.62 5.60 9.89
C ALA A 119 -23.51 7.06 10.38
N ASP A 120 -22.28 7.48 10.70
CA ASP A 120 -22.00 8.88 10.97
C ASP A 120 -21.96 9.72 9.67
N TYR A 121 -21.70 11.02 9.79
CA TYR A 121 -21.69 11.92 8.64
C TYR A 121 -20.56 11.62 7.64
N ILE A 122 -19.43 11.07 8.11
CA ILE A 122 -18.32 10.69 7.24
C ILE A 122 -18.69 9.45 6.45
N ARG A 123 -19.20 8.40 7.11
CA ARG A 123 -19.65 7.19 6.44
C ARG A 123 -20.73 7.50 5.41
N ARG A 124 -21.71 8.35 5.73
CA ARG A 124 -22.73 8.81 4.77
C ARG A 124 -22.13 9.55 3.57
N GLY A 125 -21.20 10.46 3.81
CA GLY A 125 -20.56 11.23 2.73
C GLY A 125 -19.68 10.39 1.80
N LEU A 126 -19.17 9.26 2.28
CA LEU A 126 -18.21 8.40 1.57
C LEU A 126 -18.82 7.11 0.99
N THR A 127 -20.05 6.76 1.37
CA THR A 127 -20.73 5.55 0.88
C THR A 127 -21.60 5.84 -0.32
N VAL A 128 -21.25 5.27 -1.47
CA VAL A 128 -22.15 5.15 -2.61
C VAL A 128 -22.86 3.81 -2.49
N GLU A 129 -24.19 3.82 -2.41
CA GLU A 129 -24.98 2.58 -2.36
C GLU A 129 -24.81 1.77 -3.65
N LEU A 130 -24.94 0.44 -3.54
CA LEU A 130 -24.62 -0.49 -4.63
C LEU A 130 -25.44 -0.19 -5.90
N ASP A 131 -26.75 -0.01 -5.76
CA ASP A 131 -27.64 0.31 -6.87
C ASP A 131 -27.29 1.65 -7.54
N ASN A 132 -26.85 2.63 -6.74
CA ASN A 132 -26.40 3.92 -7.27
C ASN A 132 -25.09 3.77 -8.05
N PHE A 133 -24.14 2.99 -7.54
CA PHE A 133 -22.89 2.74 -8.23
C PHE A 133 -23.14 2.00 -9.56
N GLU A 134 -23.98 0.97 -9.58
CA GLU A 134 -24.33 0.28 -10.83
C GLU A 134 -25.01 1.24 -11.84
N THR A 135 -25.91 2.10 -11.37
CA THR A 135 -26.57 3.11 -12.21
C THR A 135 -25.56 4.11 -12.79
N GLN A 136 -24.52 4.49 -12.02
CA GLN A 136 -23.43 5.34 -12.51
C GLN A 136 -22.63 4.64 -13.60
N LEU A 137 -22.29 3.35 -13.44
CA LEU A 137 -21.58 2.59 -14.48
C LEU A 137 -22.41 2.44 -15.75
N GLN A 138 -23.73 2.19 -15.63
CA GLN A 138 -24.65 2.17 -16.76
C GLN A 138 -24.63 3.51 -17.52
N TYR A 139 -24.76 4.61 -16.79
CA TYR A 139 -24.68 5.95 -17.37
C TYR A 139 -23.36 6.18 -18.12
N LEU A 140 -22.21 5.81 -17.53
CA LEU A 140 -20.91 5.94 -18.17
C LEU A 140 -20.87 5.17 -19.50
N GLN A 141 -21.33 3.92 -19.50
CA GLN A 141 -21.38 3.08 -20.70
C GLN A 141 -22.30 3.66 -21.78
N GLU A 142 -23.53 4.06 -21.40
CA GLU A 142 -24.53 4.61 -22.31
C GLU A 142 -24.12 5.96 -22.92
N ASN A 143 -23.28 6.73 -22.21
CA ASN A 143 -22.79 8.04 -22.66
C ASN A 143 -21.37 7.98 -23.27
N GLY A 144 -20.88 6.78 -23.58
CA GLY A 144 -19.65 6.56 -24.34
C GLY A 144 -18.34 6.80 -23.57
N TYR A 145 -18.39 6.84 -22.24
CA TYR A 145 -17.18 6.94 -21.43
C TYR A 145 -16.37 5.65 -21.50
N GLN A 146 -15.05 5.80 -21.54
CA GLN A 146 -14.11 4.69 -21.57
C GLN A 146 -13.17 4.77 -20.37
N THR A 147 -13.26 3.77 -19.49
CA THR A 147 -12.38 3.74 -18.32
C THR A 147 -10.95 3.46 -18.73
N ILE A 148 -10.02 4.22 -18.19
CA ILE A 148 -8.57 4.02 -18.33
C ILE A 148 -7.93 3.90 -16.95
N LEU A 149 -6.70 3.38 -16.90
CA LEU A 149 -5.88 3.38 -15.68
C LEU A 149 -5.03 4.66 -15.60
N LEU A 150 -4.53 5.00 -14.42
CA LEU A 150 -3.62 6.15 -14.27
C LEU A 150 -2.36 6.02 -15.11
N ARG A 151 -1.94 4.78 -15.41
CA ARG A 151 -0.81 4.52 -16.30
C ARG A 151 -1.05 5.02 -17.72
N ASP A 152 -2.26 4.87 -18.25
CA ASP A 152 -2.60 5.36 -19.59
C ASP A 152 -2.61 6.89 -19.63
N LEU A 153 -3.15 7.52 -18.57
CA LEU A 153 -3.11 8.97 -18.39
C LEU A 153 -1.65 9.50 -18.36
N TYR A 154 -0.78 8.85 -17.57
CA TYR A 154 0.65 9.19 -17.53
C TYR A 154 1.31 9.03 -18.90
N ASP A 155 1.06 7.93 -19.61
CA ASP A 155 1.66 7.69 -20.92
C ASP A 155 1.20 8.67 -22.00
N ALA A 156 -0.04 9.16 -21.90
CA ALA A 156 -0.51 10.24 -22.76
C ALA A 156 0.31 11.51 -22.55
N LEU A 157 0.48 11.93 -21.29
CA LEU A 157 1.21 13.14 -20.93
C LEU A 157 2.73 13.03 -21.10
N ALA A 158 3.30 11.85 -20.88
CA ALA A 158 4.75 11.64 -20.90
C ALA A 158 5.29 11.32 -22.30
N VAL A 159 4.55 10.54 -23.09
CA VAL A 159 5.03 10.03 -24.39
C VAL A 159 4.04 10.21 -25.54
N GLY A 160 2.90 10.87 -25.31
CA GLY A 160 1.92 11.15 -26.36
C GLY A 160 1.06 9.95 -26.76
N LYS A 161 1.01 8.89 -25.94
CA LYS A 161 0.14 7.74 -26.20
C LYS A 161 -1.33 8.21 -26.27
N PRO A 162 -2.06 7.99 -27.39
CA PRO A 162 -3.43 8.47 -27.50
C PRO A 162 -4.35 7.85 -26.44
N LEU A 163 -5.22 8.68 -25.87
CA LEU A 163 -6.32 8.25 -25.00
C LEU A 163 -7.55 7.86 -25.85
N PRO A 164 -8.43 6.98 -25.33
CA PRO A 164 -9.73 6.75 -25.96
C PRO A 164 -10.61 8.01 -25.94
N GLU A 165 -11.71 7.99 -26.69
CA GLU A 165 -12.74 9.02 -26.56
C GLU A 165 -13.38 8.96 -25.17
N LYS A 166 -13.65 10.14 -24.59
CA LYS A 166 -14.24 10.31 -23.26
C LYS A 166 -13.55 9.46 -22.17
N PRO A 167 -12.22 9.62 -22.01
CA PRO A 167 -11.47 8.86 -21.01
C PRO A 167 -11.92 9.26 -19.60
N ILE A 168 -12.03 8.29 -18.70
CA ILE A 168 -12.34 8.52 -17.28
C ILE A 168 -11.56 7.53 -16.42
N VAL A 169 -11.05 7.96 -15.26
CA VAL A 169 -10.39 7.07 -14.31
C VAL A 169 -11.33 6.84 -13.13
N LEU A 170 -11.50 5.59 -12.71
CA LEU A 170 -12.26 5.22 -11.52
C LEU A 170 -11.28 4.78 -10.43
N THR A 171 -11.26 5.50 -9.30
CA THR A 171 -10.37 5.21 -8.17
C THR A 171 -11.16 4.84 -6.92
N PHE A 172 -10.67 3.84 -6.19
CA PHE A 172 -11.27 3.33 -4.95
C PHE A 172 -10.23 3.38 -3.84
N ASP A 173 -10.47 4.19 -2.82
CA ASP A 173 -9.53 4.42 -1.72
C ASP A 173 -9.73 3.39 -0.59
N ASP A 174 -8.77 3.37 0.35
CA ASP A 174 -8.74 2.62 1.62
C ASP A 174 -8.64 1.08 1.54
N GLY A 175 -8.93 0.47 0.39
CA GLY A 175 -8.83 -0.97 0.22
C GLY A 175 -9.89 -1.76 1.00
N TYR A 176 -11.09 -1.18 1.16
CA TYR A 176 -12.22 -1.86 1.77
C TYR A 176 -12.66 -3.08 0.97
N LYS A 177 -13.19 -4.07 1.70
CA LYS A 177 -13.60 -5.36 1.13
C LYS A 177 -14.75 -5.24 0.13
N ASP A 178 -15.62 -4.25 0.30
CA ASP A 178 -16.74 -3.97 -0.61
C ASP A 178 -16.29 -3.58 -2.04
N ALA A 179 -15.09 -2.99 -2.17
CA ALA A 179 -14.48 -2.71 -3.48
C ALA A 179 -14.17 -4.02 -4.24
N TYR A 180 -13.77 -5.09 -3.54
CA TYR A 180 -13.61 -6.43 -4.12
C TYR A 180 -14.96 -7.12 -4.34
N GLU A 181 -15.84 -7.13 -3.35
CA GLU A 181 -17.09 -7.89 -3.40
C GLU A 181 -18.11 -7.31 -4.38
N HIS A 182 -18.10 -5.98 -4.56
CA HIS A 182 -19.12 -5.27 -5.34
C HIS A 182 -18.53 -4.53 -6.53
N ALA A 183 -17.54 -3.65 -6.31
CA ALA A 183 -17.06 -2.77 -7.38
C ALA A 183 -16.35 -3.55 -8.49
N GLY A 184 -15.40 -4.42 -8.15
CA GLY A 184 -14.67 -5.25 -9.11
C GLY A 184 -15.57 -6.06 -10.07
N PRO A 185 -16.52 -6.87 -9.55
CA PRO A 185 -17.46 -7.62 -10.38
C PRO A 185 -18.33 -6.75 -11.28
N LEU A 186 -18.79 -5.60 -10.78
CA LEU A 186 -19.57 -4.65 -11.60
C LEU A 186 -18.70 -4.02 -12.69
N LEU A 187 -17.49 -3.57 -12.39
CA LEU A 187 -16.55 -3.07 -13.41
C LEU A 187 -16.32 -4.12 -14.50
N ALA A 188 -16.06 -5.37 -14.13
CA ALA A 188 -15.90 -6.46 -15.09
C ALA A 188 -17.17 -6.70 -15.94
N LYS A 189 -18.37 -6.64 -15.33
CA LYS A 189 -19.66 -6.74 -16.03
C LYS A 189 -19.82 -5.66 -17.11
N TYR A 190 -19.36 -4.43 -16.84
CA TYR A 190 -19.46 -3.30 -17.77
C TYR A 190 -18.28 -3.19 -18.74
N GLY A 191 -17.26 -4.06 -18.62
CA GLY A 191 -16.04 -4.00 -19.43
C GLY A 191 -15.11 -2.85 -19.03
N PHE A 192 -15.18 -2.42 -17.77
CA PHE A 192 -14.42 -1.32 -17.22
C PHE A 192 -13.24 -1.79 -16.37
N VAL A 193 -12.26 -0.90 -16.23
CA VAL A 193 -11.10 -1.04 -15.35
C VAL A 193 -11.14 0.03 -14.25
N GLY A 194 -10.48 -0.25 -13.13
CA GLY A 194 -10.38 0.65 -12.00
C GLY A 194 -9.03 0.58 -11.28
N GLU A 195 -8.70 1.67 -10.58
CA GLU A 195 -7.52 1.82 -9.74
C GLU A 195 -7.92 1.66 -8.27
N PHE A 196 -7.33 0.71 -7.55
CA PHE A 196 -7.63 0.42 -6.15
C PHE A 196 -6.42 0.80 -5.31
N PHE A 197 -6.57 1.84 -4.49
CA PHE A 197 -5.56 2.29 -3.55
C PHE A 197 -5.74 1.56 -2.22
N VAL A 198 -4.76 0.74 -1.85
CA VAL A 198 -4.89 -0.20 -0.73
C VAL A 198 -3.88 0.06 0.39
N LEU A 199 -4.19 -0.51 1.56
CA LEU A 199 -3.39 -0.42 2.79
C LEU A 199 -2.73 -1.76 3.10
N ALA A 200 -1.50 -1.72 3.60
CA ALA A 200 -0.72 -2.95 3.79
C ALA A 200 -1.06 -3.65 5.11
N THR A 201 -1.18 -2.88 6.18
CA THR A 201 -1.37 -3.41 7.53
C THR A 201 -2.73 -4.11 7.70
N PRO A 202 -3.87 -3.50 7.31
CA PRO A 202 -5.16 -4.19 7.37
C PRO A 202 -5.17 -5.48 6.54
N ALA A 203 -4.58 -5.46 5.34
CA ALA A 203 -4.49 -6.64 4.48
C ALA A 203 -3.60 -7.74 5.08
N HIS A 204 -2.47 -7.38 5.69
CA HIS A 204 -1.56 -8.32 6.35
C HIS A 204 -2.19 -9.02 7.55
N PHE A 205 -3.03 -8.30 8.31
CA PHE A 205 -3.74 -8.85 9.45
C PHE A 205 -5.12 -9.42 9.10
N GLU A 206 -5.48 -9.46 7.82
CA GLU A 206 -6.80 -9.90 7.33
C GLU A 206 -7.95 -9.25 8.12
N ALA A 207 -7.85 -7.93 8.31
CA ALA A 207 -8.85 -7.17 9.04
C ALA A 207 -10.23 -7.30 8.35
N GLU A 208 -11.26 -7.59 9.12
CA GLU A 208 -12.59 -8.05 8.65
C GLU A 208 -13.20 -7.24 7.50
N HIS A 209 -12.99 -5.92 7.48
CA HIS A 209 -13.60 -4.99 6.52
C HIS A 209 -12.66 -4.56 5.38
N TYR A 210 -11.46 -5.12 5.30
CA TYR A 210 -10.45 -4.79 4.30
C TYR A 210 -10.19 -5.99 3.39
N MET A 211 -9.77 -5.69 2.17
CA MET A 211 -9.33 -6.74 1.25
C MET A 211 -8.10 -7.46 1.81
N THR A 212 -8.07 -8.77 1.59
CA THR A 212 -6.88 -9.61 1.78
C THR A 212 -5.95 -9.51 0.57
N TRP A 213 -4.69 -9.91 0.74
CA TRP A 213 -3.74 -9.99 -0.37
C TRP A 213 -4.20 -10.89 -1.52
N LYS A 214 -4.93 -11.96 -1.20
CA LYS A 214 -5.50 -12.88 -2.19
C LYS A 214 -6.55 -12.18 -3.04
N GLU A 215 -7.48 -11.46 -2.41
CA GLU A 215 -8.54 -10.71 -3.09
C GLU A 215 -7.95 -9.60 -3.99
N MET A 216 -6.91 -8.90 -3.53
CA MET A 216 -6.18 -7.93 -4.35
C MET A 216 -5.49 -8.58 -5.55
N ALA A 217 -4.87 -9.75 -5.39
CA ALA A 217 -4.24 -10.47 -6.49
C ALA A 217 -5.27 -10.97 -7.52
N GLU A 218 -6.48 -11.34 -7.08
CA GLU A 218 -7.59 -11.72 -7.97
C GLU A 218 -8.14 -10.52 -8.76
N LEU A 219 -8.28 -9.34 -8.15
CA LEU A 219 -8.60 -8.10 -8.86
C LEU A 219 -7.51 -7.73 -9.88
N ALA A 220 -6.24 -7.83 -9.48
CA ALA A 220 -5.13 -7.60 -10.40
C ALA A 220 -5.18 -8.54 -11.61
N ALA A 221 -5.46 -9.83 -11.37
CA ALA A 221 -5.58 -10.84 -12.43
C ALA A 221 -6.79 -10.62 -13.36
N SER A 222 -7.81 -9.89 -12.92
CA SER A 222 -8.97 -9.52 -13.75
C SER A 222 -8.78 -8.22 -14.54
N GLY A 223 -7.60 -7.59 -14.45
CA GLY A 223 -7.24 -6.39 -15.20
C GLY A 223 -7.40 -5.08 -14.42
N MET A 224 -7.76 -5.15 -13.13
CA MET A 224 -7.76 -3.97 -12.24
C MET A 224 -6.33 -3.62 -11.81
N SER A 225 -6.12 -2.35 -11.44
CA SER A 225 -4.82 -1.89 -10.93
C SER A 225 -4.85 -1.78 -9.42
N ILE A 226 -3.83 -2.31 -8.73
CA ILE A 226 -3.66 -2.22 -7.27
C ILE A 226 -2.48 -1.31 -6.97
N GLN A 227 -2.71 -0.25 -6.20
CA GLN A 227 -1.75 0.84 -5.94
C GLN A 227 -1.68 1.20 -4.46
N GLY A 228 -0.75 2.09 -4.08
CA GLY A 228 -0.48 2.36 -2.66
C GLY A 228 -1.31 3.50 -2.05
N HIS A 229 -1.91 3.27 -0.88
CA HIS A 229 -2.54 4.30 -0.04
C HIS A 229 -1.84 4.50 1.32
N GLY A 230 -0.55 4.20 1.36
CA GLY A 230 0.24 4.11 2.59
C GLY A 230 0.07 2.76 3.30
N ARG A 231 0.92 2.53 4.29
CA ARG A 231 0.92 1.26 5.04
C ARG A 231 -0.24 1.18 6.02
N ASP A 232 -0.44 2.27 6.78
CA ASP A 232 -1.30 2.32 7.97
C ASP A 232 -2.34 3.47 7.94
N HIS A 233 -2.46 4.20 6.82
CA HIS A 233 -3.38 5.33 6.65
C HIS A 233 -3.15 6.50 7.65
N TYR A 234 -1.87 6.80 7.97
CA TYR A 234 -1.53 7.96 8.79
C TYR A 234 -1.54 9.26 7.99
N ASP A 235 -1.83 10.37 8.68
CA ASP A 235 -1.45 11.70 8.21
C ASP A 235 0.08 11.78 8.13
N LEU A 236 0.57 11.97 6.90
CA LEU A 236 1.98 11.97 6.54
C LEU A 236 2.65 13.33 6.75
N GLN A 237 1.88 14.42 6.89
CA GLN A 237 2.45 15.76 7.01
C GLN A 237 3.28 15.92 8.29
N GLY A 238 4.42 16.60 8.17
CA GLY A 238 5.30 16.92 9.29
C GLY A 238 5.95 15.69 9.96
N ARG A 239 5.97 14.55 9.28
CA ARG A 239 6.66 13.32 9.74
C ARG A 239 8.11 13.32 9.28
N ASP A 240 8.96 12.56 9.97
CA ASP A 240 10.35 12.35 9.56
C ASP A 240 10.46 11.40 8.35
N TYR A 241 11.61 11.45 7.66
CA TYR A 241 11.83 10.65 6.46
C TYR A 241 11.78 9.14 6.70
N ASP A 242 12.23 8.64 7.85
CA ASP A 242 12.20 7.21 8.16
C ASP A 242 10.75 6.71 8.24
N PHE A 243 9.88 7.49 8.91
CA PHE A 243 8.44 7.23 8.96
C PHE A 243 7.81 7.29 7.57
N LEU A 244 8.11 8.34 6.79
CA LEU A 244 7.57 8.50 5.44
C LEU A 244 7.97 7.34 4.53
N VAL A 245 9.25 6.96 4.51
CA VAL A 245 9.74 5.83 3.73
C VAL A 245 9.05 4.54 4.17
N PHE A 246 8.91 4.29 5.47
CA PHE A 246 8.22 3.10 5.96
C PHE A 246 6.74 3.04 5.52
N GLN A 247 6.04 4.17 5.52
CA GLN A 247 4.65 4.25 5.08
C GLN A 247 4.49 4.13 3.57
N ILE A 248 5.34 4.80 2.79
CA ILE A 248 5.21 4.95 1.33
C ILE A 248 5.85 3.77 0.59
N LEU A 249 7.10 3.43 0.91
CA LEU A 249 7.77 2.28 0.28
C LEU A 249 7.21 0.96 0.80
N GLY A 250 6.82 0.90 2.08
CA GLY A 250 6.30 -0.32 2.70
C GLY A 250 5.02 -0.84 2.03
N ILE A 251 4.11 0.03 1.59
CA ILE A 251 2.93 -0.41 0.84
C ILE A 251 3.29 -0.86 -0.58
N LYS A 252 4.18 -0.13 -1.26
CA LYS A 252 4.66 -0.46 -2.61
C LYS A 252 5.23 -1.88 -2.65
N GLU A 253 6.20 -2.17 -1.79
CA GLU A 253 6.86 -3.48 -1.73
C GLU A 253 5.88 -4.58 -1.34
N ALA A 254 4.95 -4.31 -0.41
CA ALA A 254 3.96 -5.29 0.01
C ALA A 254 3.02 -5.69 -1.14
N VAL A 255 2.45 -4.71 -1.86
CA VAL A 255 1.56 -4.99 -3.00
C VAL A 255 2.32 -5.70 -4.12
N GLU A 256 3.53 -5.24 -4.46
CA GLU A 256 4.34 -5.85 -5.52
C GLU A 256 4.68 -7.31 -5.20
N ALA A 257 5.03 -7.60 -3.94
CA ALA A 257 5.35 -8.96 -3.50
C ALA A 257 4.15 -9.92 -3.54
N HIS A 258 2.93 -9.44 -3.27
CA HIS A 258 1.74 -10.30 -3.20
C HIS A 258 0.94 -10.39 -4.51
N THR A 259 0.99 -9.35 -5.35
CA THR A 259 0.23 -9.30 -6.61
C THR A 259 1.10 -9.54 -7.85
N GLY A 260 2.41 -9.34 -7.74
CA GLY A 260 3.33 -9.35 -8.88
C GLY A 260 3.16 -8.18 -9.86
N GLN A 261 2.25 -7.25 -9.58
CA GLN A 261 2.04 -6.04 -10.38
C GLN A 261 2.87 -4.88 -9.84
N PRO A 262 3.42 -4.01 -10.72
CA PRO A 262 4.15 -2.83 -10.27
C PRO A 262 3.22 -1.80 -9.64
N VAL A 263 3.64 -1.23 -8.51
CA VAL A 263 2.96 -0.09 -7.89
C VAL A 263 3.63 1.19 -8.34
N THR A 264 2.94 1.98 -9.14
CA THR A 264 3.48 3.18 -9.80
C THR A 264 2.71 4.46 -9.46
N PHE A 265 1.56 4.36 -8.81
CA PHE A 265 0.79 5.51 -8.34
C PHE A 265 0.53 5.45 -6.84
N PHE A 266 0.49 6.62 -6.22
CA PHE A 266 0.18 6.78 -4.80
C PHE A 266 -1.09 7.60 -4.60
N CYS A 267 -1.86 7.30 -3.57
CA CYS A 267 -2.95 8.15 -3.10
C CYS A 267 -2.61 8.64 -1.70
N TYR A 268 -2.68 9.94 -1.46
CA TYR A 268 -2.35 10.51 -0.15
C TYR A 268 -3.49 10.29 0.85
N PRO A 269 -3.24 9.68 2.04
CA PRO A 269 -4.24 9.59 3.10
C PRO A 269 -4.86 10.96 3.40
N ALA A 270 -6.19 11.02 3.37
CA ALA A 270 -6.97 12.26 3.52
C ALA A 270 -6.58 13.40 2.54
N GLY A 271 -5.90 13.10 1.43
CA GLY A 271 -5.43 14.08 0.45
C GLY A 271 -4.30 14.99 0.94
N LYS A 272 -3.65 14.65 2.06
CA LYS A 272 -2.67 15.51 2.73
C LYS A 272 -1.24 15.18 2.34
N TYR A 273 -0.48 16.20 2.00
CA TYR A 273 0.93 16.10 1.62
C TYR A 273 1.69 17.38 1.99
N ASP A 274 3.00 17.28 2.05
CA ASP A 274 3.95 18.40 2.12
C ASP A 274 5.19 18.07 1.26
N ASP A 275 6.15 18.98 1.18
CA ASP A 275 7.34 18.82 0.35
C ASP A 275 8.15 17.55 0.70
N ALA A 276 8.19 17.15 1.97
CA ALA A 276 8.90 15.94 2.38
C ALA A 276 8.17 14.69 1.89
N VAL A 277 6.83 14.66 1.99
CA VAL A 277 6.00 13.59 1.45
C VAL A 277 6.18 13.47 -0.07
N LEU A 278 6.10 14.59 -0.81
CA LEU A 278 6.28 14.60 -2.26
C LEU A 278 7.66 14.06 -2.66
N THR A 279 8.72 14.49 -1.95
CA THR A 279 10.09 14.03 -2.17
C THR A 279 10.21 12.51 -2.00
N VAL A 280 9.58 11.93 -0.99
CA VAL A 280 9.64 10.48 -0.74
C VAL A 280 8.84 9.70 -1.78
N VAL A 281 7.66 10.18 -2.18
CA VAL A 281 6.86 9.57 -3.26
C VAL A 281 7.66 9.53 -4.56
N GLU A 282 8.25 10.65 -4.97
CA GLU A 282 9.09 10.69 -6.17
C GLU A 282 10.33 9.77 -6.05
N SER A 283 11.03 9.84 -4.91
CA SER A 283 12.24 9.03 -4.68
C SER A 283 11.98 7.52 -4.59
N ALA A 284 10.77 7.12 -4.19
CA ALA A 284 10.33 5.72 -4.15
C ALA A 284 9.96 5.17 -5.55
N GLY A 285 10.07 5.97 -6.61
CA GLY A 285 9.85 5.55 -7.99
C GLY A 285 8.39 5.54 -8.42
N TYR A 286 7.52 6.26 -7.71
CA TYR A 286 6.18 6.53 -8.19
C TYR A 286 6.22 7.45 -9.42
N LEU A 287 5.38 7.16 -10.41
CA LEU A 287 5.22 7.97 -11.62
C LEU A 287 4.32 9.18 -11.37
N GLY A 288 3.38 9.05 -10.45
CA GLY A 288 2.46 10.12 -10.05
C GLY A 288 1.68 9.78 -8.80
N ALA A 289 0.84 10.69 -8.37
CA ALA A 289 -0.02 10.54 -7.20
C ALA A 289 -1.26 11.43 -7.30
N VAL A 290 -2.31 11.04 -6.57
CA VAL A 290 -3.62 11.71 -6.58
C VAL A 290 -3.98 12.28 -5.20
N THR A 291 -4.70 13.40 -5.21
CA THR A 291 -5.12 14.13 -4.00
C THR A 291 -6.63 14.12 -3.84
N THR A 292 -7.16 14.91 -2.90
CA THR A 292 -8.60 15.19 -2.77
C THR A 292 -8.99 16.57 -3.32
N GLU A 293 -8.06 17.27 -3.96
CA GLU A 293 -8.33 18.57 -4.59
C GLU A 293 -9.28 18.40 -5.76
N TRP A 294 -10.23 19.32 -5.91
CA TRP A 294 -11.25 19.25 -6.95
C TRP A 294 -10.71 19.71 -8.30
N GLY A 295 -10.81 18.87 -9.33
CA GLY A 295 -10.43 19.23 -10.69
C GLY A 295 -10.30 18.03 -11.64
N ALA A 296 -10.23 18.33 -12.94
CA ALA A 296 -10.07 17.33 -14.00
C ALA A 296 -8.93 17.64 -14.98
N THR A 297 -8.20 18.74 -14.77
CA THR A 297 -7.03 19.10 -15.58
C THR A 297 -5.79 18.40 -15.03
N GLN A 298 -5.18 17.57 -15.87
CA GLN A 298 -4.01 16.75 -15.54
C GLN A 298 -2.85 17.13 -16.45
N THR A 299 -1.68 17.37 -15.87
CA THR A 299 -0.44 17.70 -16.59
C THR A 299 0.70 16.82 -16.09
N LEU A 300 1.83 16.81 -16.81
CA LEU A 300 3.03 16.12 -16.33
C LEU A 300 3.70 16.88 -15.16
N GLU A 301 3.48 18.19 -15.07
CA GLU A 301 4.00 19.06 -14.01
C GLU A 301 3.31 18.77 -12.67
N ASN A 302 1.98 18.63 -12.66
CA ASN A 302 1.21 18.33 -11.45
C ASN A 302 1.01 16.83 -11.19
N ARG A 303 1.81 15.95 -11.83
CA ARG A 303 1.60 14.49 -11.78
C ARG A 303 1.65 13.87 -10.39
N TYR A 304 2.32 14.50 -9.43
CA TYR A 304 2.33 14.07 -8.04
C TYR A 304 1.18 14.64 -7.21
N THR A 305 0.32 15.45 -7.80
CA THR A 305 -0.80 16.08 -7.11
C THR A 305 -2.04 16.14 -8.01
N TRP A 306 -2.29 15.10 -8.81
CA TRP A 306 -3.42 15.09 -9.74
C TRP A 306 -4.74 15.24 -8.97
N PRO A 307 -5.55 16.28 -9.29
CA PRO A 307 -6.83 16.49 -8.65
C PRO A 307 -7.83 15.40 -9.06
N ARG A 308 -8.81 15.18 -8.18
CA ARG A 308 -9.85 14.17 -8.33
C ARG A 308 -11.23 14.73 -8.13
N ILE A 309 -12.20 13.93 -8.55
CA ILE A 309 -13.61 14.22 -8.48
C ILE A 309 -14.24 13.33 -7.41
N ARG A 310 -14.52 13.89 -6.22
CA ARG A 310 -15.21 13.14 -5.15
C ARG A 310 -16.61 12.77 -5.60
N VAL A 311 -16.92 11.48 -5.60
CA VAL A 311 -18.30 11.01 -5.74
C VAL A 311 -18.95 11.04 -4.36
N GLN A 312 -19.99 11.86 -4.23
CA GLN A 312 -20.69 12.06 -2.96
C GLN A 312 -21.63 10.89 -2.69
N GLY A 313 -21.63 10.36 -1.48
CA GLY A 313 -22.50 9.24 -1.11
C GLY A 313 -23.99 9.50 -1.26
N GLU A 314 -24.43 10.71 -0.88
CA GLU A 314 -25.82 11.16 -1.01
C GLU A 314 -26.16 11.75 -2.40
N GLY A 315 -25.25 11.62 -3.38
CA GLY A 315 -25.45 12.12 -4.73
C GLY A 315 -26.46 11.28 -5.52
N THR A 316 -27.35 11.95 -6.25
CA THR A 316 -28.23 11.28 -7.23
C THR A 316 -27.50 11.10 -8.57
N LEU A 317 -28.02 10.22 -9.43
CA LEU A 317 -27.53 10.12 -10.81
C LEU A 317 -27.55 11.46 -11.55
N GLU A 318 -28.58 12.28 -11.32
CA GLU A 318 -28.67 13.62 -11.91
C GLU A 318 -27.49 14.51 -11.49
N THR A 319 -27.15 14.52 -10.19
CA THR A 319 -25.99 15.28 -9.72
C THR A 319 -24.67 14.73 -10.27
N PHE A 320 -24.54 13.40 -10.37
CA PHE A 320 -23.37 12.74 -10.96
C PHE A 320 -23.18 13.11 -12.43
N ALA A 321 -24.25 13.00 -13.23
CA ALA A 321 -24.25 13.36 -14.65
C ALA A 321 -24.00 14.86 -14.85
N GLY A 322 -24.60 15.71 -14.00
CA GLY A 322 -24.39 17.16 -14.03
C GLY A 322 -22.95 17.56 -13.74
N VAL A 323 -22.30 16.89 -12.79
CA VAL A 323 -20.86 17.06 -12.52
C VAL A 323 -20.04 16.74 -13.77
N LEU A 324 -20.24 15.56 -14.37
CA LEU A 324 -19.47 15.14 -15.54
C LEU A 324 -19.69 16.06 -16.75
N ALA A 325 -20.94 16.45 -17.03
CA ALA A 325 -21.26 17.38 -18.11
C ALA A 325 -20.66 18.79 -17.87
N GLY A 326 -20.45 19.18 -16.60
CA GLY A 326 -19.77 20.42 -16.24
C GLY A 326 -18.25 20.37 -16.48
N LEU A 327 -17.66 19.19 -16.60
CA LEU A 327 -16.22 19.00 -16.87
C LEU A 327 -15.89 18.90 -18.36
N GLU A 328 -16.90 18.72 -19.23
CA GLU A 328 -16.73 18.66 -20.70
C GLU A 328 -16.67 20.06 -21.36
N GLN A 329 -16.76 21.16 -20.58
CA GLN A 329 -16.79 22.55 -21.05
C GLN A 329 -15.46 23.26 -20.83
#